data_AF-A0A432TD01-F1
#
_entry.id   AF-A0A432TD01-F1
#
_cell.length_a   1.000
_cell.length_b   1.000
_cell.length_c   1.000
_cell.angle_alpha   90.00
_cell.angle_beta   90.00
_cell.angle_gamma   90.00
#
_symmetry.space_group_name_H-M   'P 1'
#
loop_
_entity.id
_entity.type
_entity.pdbx_description
1 polymer ?
#
loop_
_entity_poly.entity_id
_entity_poly.type
_entity_poly.pdbx_seq_one_letter_code
_entity_poly.pdbx_strand_id
1 'polypeptide(L)' 'GTKMPSILVETGFVTNTRDRKRLENSYYQNLMAKGIAEGINSYFYGRI' A
#
# COMPACT_ATOMS: atom_id res chain seq x y z
N GLY A 1 1.42 -23.53 7.54
CA GLY A 1 0.83 -22.84 6.38
C GLY A 1 -0.19 -21.83 6.87
N THR A 2 -0.22 -20.63 6.29
CA THR A 2 -1.21 -19.59 6.61
C THR A 2 -2.61 -20.05 6.19
N LYS A 3 -3.59 -19.87 7.07
CA LYS A 3 -4.99 -20.26 6.82
C LYS A 3 -5.78 -19.21 6.02
N MET A 4 -5.18 -18.05 5.76
CA MET A 4 -5.76 -16.90 5.05
C MET A 4 -4.76 -16.32 4.05
N PRO A 5 -5.22 -15.72 2.94
CA PRO A 5 -4.37 -14.98 2.00
C PRO A 5 -3.63 -13.84 2.71
N SER A 6 -2.33 -13.70 2.44
CA SER A 6 -1.45 -12.73 3.10
C SER A 6 -0.40 -12.23 2.12
N ILE A 7 -0.13 -10.92 2.14
CA ILE A 7 0.94 -10.28 1.37
C ILE A 7 1.69 -9.28 2.24
N LEU A 8 2.93 -8.97 1.86
CA LEU A 8 3.71 -7.86 2.42
C LEU A 8 3.89 -6.83 1.30
N VAL A 9 3.58 -5.57 1.59
CA VAL A 9 3.75 -4.45 0.66
C VAL A 9 4.81 -3.51 1.21
N GLU A 10 5.91 -3.36 0.48
CA GLU A 10 6.91 -2.34 0.76
C GLU A 10 6.49 -1.02 0.10
N THR A 11 6.27 0.01 0.90
CA THR A 11 5.79 1.32 0.42
C THR A 11 6.91 2.30 0.06
N GLY A 12 8.17 1.91 0.26
CA GLY A 12 9.37 2.71 -0.02
C GLY A 12 10.49 2.47 0.98
N PHE A 13 11.65 3.09 0.76
CA PHE A 13 12.82 2.96 1.63
C PHE A 13 13.08 4.22 2.46
N VAL A 14 13.08 4.12 3.79
CA VAL A 14 13.35 5.27 4.68
C VAL A 14 14.76 5.85 4.46
N THR A 15 15.73 5.05 4.01
CA THR A 15 17.10 5.52 3.70
C THR A 15 17.18 6.30 2.39
N ASN A 16 16.21 6.14 1.49
CA ASN A 16 16.14 6.91 0.26
C ASN A 16 15.50 8.27 0.53
N THR A 17 16.22 9.35 0.27
CA THR A 17 15.75 10.72 0.57
C THR A 17 14.45 11.10 -0.15
N ARG A 18 14.22 10.60 -1.37
CA ARG A 18 12.98 10.87 -2.13
C ARG A 18 11.81 10.12 -1.52
N ASP A 19 12.00 8.86 -1.16
CA ASP A 19 10.95 8.04 -0.55
C ASP A 19 10.64 8.53 0.86
N ARG A 20 11.64 8.86 1.68
CA ARG A 20 11.43 9.46 3.01
C ARG A 20 10.50 10.67 2.95
N LYS A 21 10.79 11.63 2.05
CA LYS A 21 9.95 12.84 1.87
C LYS A 21 8.51 12.51 1.49
N ARG A 22 8.30 11.43 0.73
CA ARG A 22 6.96 10.96 0.34
C ARG A 22 6.27 10.22 1.48
N LEU A 23 7.00 9.37 2.21
CA LEU A 23 6.51 8.63 3.35
C LEU A 23 6.12 9.55 4.52
N GLU A 24 6.69 10.75 4.61
CA GLU A 24 6.30 11.79 5.58
C GLU A 24 5.15 12.69 5.09
N ASN A 25 4.78 12.60 3.81
CA ASN A 25 3.75 13.44 3.20
C ASN A 25 2.36 12.82 3.34
N SER A 26 1.46 13.48 4.06
CA SER A 26 0.11 12.98 4.34
C SER A 26 -0.75 12.76 3.08
N TYR A 27 -0.59 13.60 2.04
CA TYR A 27 -1.27 13.39 0.76
C TYR A 27 -0.80 12.11 0.09
N TYR A 28 0.51 11.84 0.08
CA TYR A 28 1.07 10.61 -0.47
C TYR A 28 0.66 9.37 0.32
N GLN A 29 0.65 9.45 1.66
CA GLN A 29 0.15 8.37 2.52
C GLN A 29 -1.32 8.05 2.22
N ASN A 30 -2.18 9.07 2.08
CA ASN A 30 -3.59 8.88 1.73
C ASN A 30 -3.77 8.25 0.36
N LEU A 31 -2.95 8.65 -0.62
CA LEU A 31 -2.97 8.02 -1.96
C LEU A 31 -2.59 6.54 -1.89
N MET A 32 -1.57 6.18 -1.10
CA MET A 32 -1.19 4.78 -0.90
C MET A 32 -2.29 4.00 -0.18
N ALA A 33 -2.86 4.54 0.89
CA ALA A 33 -3.95 3.90 1.63
C ALA A 33 -5.16 3.63 0.72
N LYS A 34 -5.52 4.59 -0.14
CA LYS A 34 -6.59 4.45 -1.13
C LYS A 34 -6.28 3.31 -2.11
N GLY A 35 -5.08 3.27 -2.68
CA GLY A 35 -4.68 2.20 -3.60
C GLY A 35 -4.68 0.82 -2.95
N ILE A 36 -4.24 0.71 -1.68
CA ILE A 36 -4.31 -0.54 -0.91
C ILE A 36 -5.76 -0.97 -0.69
N ALA A 37 -6.64 -0.05 -0.29
CA ALA A 37 -8.06 -0.34 -0.08
C ALA A 37 -8.76 -0.77 -1.38
N GLU A 38 -8.46 -0.10 -2.50
CA GLU A 38 -8.96 -0.47 -3.82
C GLU A 38 -8.48 -1.87 -4.23
N GLY A 39 -7.18 -2.19 -4.05
CA GLY A 39 -6.64 -3.52 -4.33
C GLY A 39 -7.31 -4.63 -3.50
N ILE A 40 -7.56 -4.38 -2.20
CA ILE A 40 -8.30 -5.31 -1.33
C ILE A 40 -9.74 -5.50 -1.85
N ASN A 41 -10.43 -4.40 -2.16
CA ASN A 41 -11.79 -4.48 -2.70
C ASN A 41 -11.84 -5.24 -4.04
N SER A 42 -10.89 -5.00 -4.94
CA SER A 42 -10.77 -5.73 -6.21
C SER A 42 -10.53 -7.23 -5.97
N TYR A 43 -9.70 -7.60 -4.99
CA TYR A 43 -9.46 -9.01 -4.63
C TYR A 43 -10.75 -9.72 -4.17
N PHE A 44 -11.56 -9.07 -3.33
CA PHE A 44 -12.80 -9.68 -2.80
C PHE A 44 -13.98 -9.63 -3.77
N TYR A 45 -14.09 -8.59 -4.59
CA TYR A 45 -15.29 -8.32 -5.39
C TYR A 45 -15.09 -8.45 -6.91
N GLY A 46 -13.88 -8.78 -7.37
CA GLY A 46 -13.60 -9.09 -8.78
C GLY A 46 -13.74 -7.91 -9.74
N ARG A 47 -13.57 -6.67 -9.27
CA ARG A 47 -13.61 -5.47 -10.12
C ARG A 47 -12.22 -5.18 -10.70
N ILE A 48 -12.11 -5.29 -12.03
CA ILE A 48 -11.01 -4.83 -12.89
C ILE A 48 -11.44 -3.59 -13.65
#